data_AF-A0A9N9JJP0-F1
#
_entry.id   AF-A0A9N9JJP0-F1
#
_cell.length_a   1.000
_cell.length_b   1.000
_cell.length_c   1.000
_cell.angle_alpha   90.00
_cell.angle_beta   90.00
_cell.angle_gamma   90.00
#
_symmetry.space_group_name_H-M   'P 1'
#
loop_
_entity.id
_entity.type
_entity.pdbx_description
1 polymer ?
#
loop_
_entity_poly.entity_id
_entity_poly.type
_entity_poly.pdbx_seq_one_letter_code
_entity_poly.pdbx_strand_id
1 'polypeptide(L)'
;EDSLNILIASDELELLDLAECAQIHLINKCSPWLFSNLVTSFNIICRYSHFNELYNYVLNFIFRNPYSLFDSADLHLLDELALKCLLESDDLELEEIEIWNCLIKWGISKLDENIANWSDENIKEWSEDHFNTLKETIINCIPLIRYYYIPKYYIKNQIK
;
A
#
# COMPACT_ATOMS: atom_id res chain seq x y z
N GLU A 1 7.79 17.98 3.21
CA GLU A 1 7.67 18.16 1.74
C GLU A 1 9.04 18.38 1.12
N ASP A 2 9.71 19.51 1.40
CA ASP A 2 11.04 19.82 0.83
C ASP A 2 12.11 18.74 1.05
N SER A 3 12.13 18.09 2.23
CA SER A 3 13.12 17.04 2.53
C SER A 3 12.94 15.76 1.71
N LEU A 4 11.71 15.40 1.28
CA LEU A 4 11.51 14.27 0.36
C LEU A 4 11.97 14.63 -1.05
N ASN A 5 11.69 15.86 -1.51
CA ASN A 5 12.16 16.33 -2.81
C ASN A 5 13.69 16.37 -2.88
N ILE A 6 14.36 16.78 -1.80
CA ILE A 6 15.82 16.71 -1.68
C ILE A 6 16.30 15.26 -1.75
N LEU A 7 15.64 14.34 -1.04
CA LEU A 7 16.00 12.92 -1.05
C LEU A 7 15.89 12.33 -2.47
N ILE A 8 14.78 12.60 -3.17
CA ILE A 8 14.56 12.17 -4.57
C ILE A 8 15.64 12.74 -5.49
N ALA A 9 15.87 14.06 -5.44
CA ALA A 9 16.88 14.69 -6.29
C ALA A 9 18.30 14.18 -5.99
N SER A 10 18.58 13.82 -4.72
CA SER A 10 19.87 13.24 -4.33
C SER A 10 20.07 11.87 -4.94
N ASP A 11 19.01 11.05 -5.01
CA ASP A 11 19.05 9.74 -5.67
C ASP A 11 19.25 9.87 -7.18
N GLU A 12 18.44 10.71 -7.83
CA GLU A 12 18.46 10.93 -9.28
C GLU A 12 19.81 11.51 -9.79
N LEU A 13 20.50 12.27 -8.93
CA LEU A 13 21.82 12.84 -9.22
C LEU A 13 22.98 11.96 -8.70
N GLU A 14 22.69 10.76 -8.18
CA GLU A 14 23.67 9.83 -7.62
C GLU A 14 24.51 10.42 -6.46
N LEU A 15 23.94 11.37 -5.71
CA LEU A 15 24.54 12.03 -4.55
C LEU A 15 24.27 11.21 -3.28
N LEU A 16 24.86 10.01 -3.20
CA LEU A 16 24.55 9.02 -2.14
C LEU A 16 24.75 9.55 -0.71
N ASP A 17 25.82 10.31 -0.44
CA ASP A 17 26.07 10.90 0.89
C ASP A 17 24.96 11.88 1.30
N LEU A 18 24.45 12.65 0.33
CA LEU A 18 23.34 13.57 0.56
C LEU A 18 22.02 12.82 0.77
N ALA A 19 21.80 11.75 0.01
CA ALA A 19 20.65 10.88 0.18
C ALA A 19 20.64 10.24 1.58
N GLU A 20 21.78 9.75 2.06
CA GLU A 20 21.92 9.22 3.43
C GLU A 20 21.60 10.30 4.48
N CYS A 21 22.19 11.49 4.35
CA CYS A 21 21.90 12.61 5.26
C CYS A 21 20.41 13.00 5.25
N ALA A 22 19.78 13.00 4.08
CA ALA A 22 18.36 13.32 3.93
C ALA A 22 17.45 12.26 4.57
N GLN A 23 17.78 10.96 4.43
CA GLN A 23 17.07 9.88 5.13
C GLN A 23 17.14 10.06 6.65
N ILE A 24 18.34 10.27 7.20
CA ILE A 24 18.56 10.49 8.64
C ILE A 24 17.78 11.71 9.14
N HIS A 25 17.75 12.79 8.35
CA HIS A 25 16.99 14.00 8.68
C HIS A 25 15.48 13.72 8.71
N LEU A 26 14.97 13.04 7.68
CA LEU A 26 13.55 12.67 7.57
C LEU A 26 13.10 11.83 8.77
N ILE A 27 13.88 10.83 9.15
CA ILE A 27 13.62 9.96 10.31
C ILE A 27 13.64 10.80 11.60
N ASN A 28 14.71 11.54 11.87
CA ASN A 28 14.90 12.16 13.18
C ASN A 28 14.12 13.46 13.40
N LYS A 29 13.78 14.18 12.33
CA LYS A 29 13.19 15.53 12.41
C LYS A 29 11.83 15.64 11.73
N CYS A 30 11.55 14.82 10.72
CA CYS A 30 10.31 14.90 9.94
C CYS A 30 9.37 13.71 10.13
N SER A 31 9.64 12.80 11.08
CA SER A 31 8.78 11.65 11.40
C SER A 31 7.28 11.99 11.52
N PRO A 32 6.87 13.04 12.28
CA PRO A 32 5.45 13.40 12.36
C PRO A 32 4.83 13.68 10.99
N TRP A 33 5.56 14.40 10.14
CA TRP A 33 5.11 14.71 8.79
C TRP A 33 5.06 13.48 7.88
N LEU A 34 6.07 12.59 7.95
CA LEU A 34 6.09 11.32 7.21
C LEU A 34 4.84 10.49 7.53
N PHE A 35 4.51 10.35 8.81
CA PHE A 35 3.37 9.54 9.24
C PHE A 35 2.02 10.21 9.00
N SER A 36 1.94 11.55 9.01
CA SER A 36 0.75 12.27 8.54
C SER A 36 0.52 12.14 7.03
N ASN A 37 1.57 11.81 6.25
CA ASN A 37 1.51 11.64 4.79
C ASN A 37 1.94 10.22 4.41
N LEU A 38 1.52 9.23 5.20
CA LEU A 38 2.09 7.88 5.17
C LEU A 38 1.99 7.22 3.79
N VAL A 39 0.82 7.28 3.15
CA VAL A 39 0.59 6.64 1.84
C VAL A 39 1.52 7.25 0.77
N THR A 40 1.50 8.57 0.63
CA THR A 40 2.36 9.29 -0.34
C THR A 40 3.84 9.05 -0.06
N SER A 41 4.25 9.11 1.21
CA SER A 41 5.64 8.89 1.61
C SER A 41 6.07 7.46 1.26
N PHE A 42 5.24 6.48 1.58
CA PHE A 42 5.54 5.07 1.35
C PHE A 42 5.59 4.71 -0.14
N ASN A 43 4.71 5.29 -0.98
CA ASN A 43 4.79 5.18 -2.43
C ASN A 43 6.15 5.63 -2.98
N ILE A 44 6.62 6.80 -2.53
CA ILE A 44 7.94 7.32 -2.93
C ILE A 44 9.02 6.37 -2.45
N ILE A 45 9.02 6.01 -1.16
CA ILE A 45 10.08 5.20 -0.56
C ILE A 45 10.22 3.83 -1.24
N CYS A 46 9.11 3.18 -1.61
CA CYS A 46 9.14 1.89 -2.32
C CYS A 46 9.69 1.99 -3.76
N ARG A 47 9.69 3.17 -4.37
CA ARG A 47 10.15 3.38 -5.75
C ARG A 47 11.68 3.46 -5.85
N TYR A 48 12.37 3.88 -4.79
CA TYR A 48 13.80 4.17 -4.79
C TYR A 48 14.56 3.20 -3.89
N SER A 49 15.32 2.30 -4.50
CA SER A 49 16.02 1.19 -3.81
C SER A 49 17.15 1.63 -2.87
N HIS A 50 17.65 2.87 -3.00
CA HIS A 50 18.69 3.38 -2.11
C HIS A 50 18.14 3.95 -0.79
N PHE A 51 16.81 4.04 -0.63
CA PHE A 51 16.19 4.58 0.59
C PHE A 51 16.02 3.54 1.71
N ASN A 52 16.99 2.64 1.87
CA ASN A 52 16.88 1.47 2.75
C ASN A 52 16.60 1.83 4.22
N GLU A 53 17.29 2.83 4.78
CA GLU A 53 17.11 3.23 6.17
C GLU A 53 15.70 3.80 6.40
N LEU A 54 15.26 4.67 5.49
CA LEU A 54 13.92 5.26 5.55
C LEU A 54 12.82 4.23 5.27
N TYR A 55 13.05 3.32 4.31
CA TYR A 55 12.18 2.18 4.01
C TYR A 55 11.98 1.32 5.24
N ASN A 56 13.06 0.84 5.86
CA ASN A 56 12.99 0.01 7.06
C ASN A 56 12.31 0.74 8.22
N TYR A 57 12.58 2.03 8.39
CA TYR A 57 11.96 2.82 9.45
C TYR A 57 10.43 2.94 9.28
N VAL A 58 9.98 3.31 8.07
CA VAL A 58 8.54 3.46 7.77
C VAL A 58 7.84 2.11 7.76
N LEU A 59 8.47 1.07 7.21
CA LEU A 59 7.91 -0.28 7.18
C LEU A 59 7.70 -0.85 8.59
N ASN A 60 8.69 -0.68 9.48
CA ASN A 60 8.55 -1.06 10.90
C ASN A 60 7.41 -0.32 11.61
N PHE A 61 7.17 0.95 11.25
CA PHE A 61 6.03 1.70 11.78
C PHE A 61 4.70 1.10 11.30
N ILE A 62 4.60 0.76 10.01
CA ILE A 62 3.39 0.15 9.42
C ILE A 62 3.13 -1.21 10.03
N PHE A 63 4.14 -2.07 10.20
CA PHE A 63 3.96 -3.40 10.81
C PHE A 63 3.41 -3.34 12.22
N ARG A 64 3.82 -2.35 13.02
CA ARG A 64 3.30 -2.12 14.37
C ARG A 64 1.93 -1.44 14.39
N ASN A 65 1.54 -0.78 13.31
CA ASN A 65 0.32 0.03 13.21
C ASN A 65 -0.34 -0.16 11.84
N PRO A 66 -0.71 -1.38 11.43
CA PRO A 66 -1.14 -1.65 10.05
C PRO A 66 -2.35 -0.80 9.66
N TYR A 67 -3.29 -0.60 10.58
CA TYR A 67 -4.47 0.23 10.39
C TYR A 67 -4.16 1.71 10.06
N SER A 68 -2.97 2.22 10.41
CA SER A 68 -2.56 3.58 10.03
C SER A 68 -2.47 3.79 8.51
N LEU A 69 -2.25 2.71 7.76
CA LEU A 69 -2.23 2.69 6.30
C LEU A 69 -3.53 2.08 5.75
N PHE A 70 -3.94 0.93 6.27
CA PHE A 70 -5.08 0.17 5.71
C PHE A 70 -6.46 0.78 5.97
N ASP A 71 -6.63 1.57 7.04
CA ASP A 71 -7.87 2.34 7.30
C ASP A 71 -7.76 3.82 6.89
N SER A 72 -6.66 4.19 6.23
CA SER A 72 -6.45 5.57 5.77
C SER A 72 -7.47 5.94 4.69
N ALA A 73 -8.00 7.16 4.75
CA ALA A 73 -8.78 7.74 3.66
C ALA A 73 -7.95 7.81 2.36
N ASP A 74 -6.63 7.88 2.48
CA ASP A 74 -5.69 7.95 1.36
C ASP A 74 -5.31 6.58 0.80
N LEU A 75 -5.89 5.46 1.28
CA LEU A 75 -5.56 4.11 0.79
C LEU A 75 -5.67 4.01 -0.74
N HIS A 76 -6.66 4.68 -1.33
CA HIS A 76 -6.88 4.74 -2.77
C HIS A 76 -5.70 5.36 -3.55
N LEU A 77 -4.83 6.15 -2.89
CA LEU A 77 -3.63 6.73 -3.47
C LEU A 77 -2.42 5.79 -3.43
N LEU A 78 -2.50 4.65 -2.71
CA LEU A 78 -1.41 3.70 -2.63
C LEU A 78 -1.11 3.11 -4.02
N ASP A 79 0.18 3.04 -4.36
CA ASP A 79 0.67 2.46 -5.62
C ASP A 79 0.71 0.94 -5.52
N GLU A 80 0.56 0.22 -6.64
CA GLU A 80 0.64 -1.24 -6.68
C GLU A 80 2.00 -1.75 -6.16
N LEU A 81 3.09 -1.03 -6.47
CA LEU A 81 4.43 -1.36 -5.97
C LEU A 81 4.51 -1.32 -4.44
N ALA A 82 3.96 -0.27 -3.83
CA ALA A 82 3.93 -0.12 -2.39
C ALA A 82 3.04 -1.21 -1.75
N LEU A 83 1.89 -1.51 -2.37
CA LEU A 83 1.04 -2.61 -1.92
C LEU A 83 1.78 -3.95 -1.96
N LYS A 84 2.50 -4.26 -3.04
CA LYS A 84 3.33 -5.47 -3.14
C LYS A 84 4.38 -5.54 -2.03
N CYS A 85 5.10 -4.45 -1.77
CA CYS A 85 6.08 -4.40 -0.67
C CYS A 85 5.46 -4.76 0.70
N LEU A 86 4.19 -4.39 0.94
CA LEU A 86 3.49 -4.78 2.18
C LEU A 86 3.09 -6.25 2.17
N LEU A 87 2.55 -6.74 1.06
CA LEU A 87 2.06 -8.12 0.93
C LEU A 87 3.18 -9.17 0.93
N GLU A 88 4.37 -8.80 0.46
CA GLU A 88 5.55 -9.67 0.49
C GLU A 88 6.12 -9.88 1.91
N SER A 89 5.76 -9.03 2.88
CA SER A 89 6.28 -9.12 4.24
C SER A 89 5.53 -10.12 5.11
N ASP A 90 6.28 -10.96 5.82
CA ASP A 90 5.77 -11.88 6.86
C ASP A 90 5.54 -11.18 8.21
N ASP A 91 6.06 -9.96 8.40
CA ASP A 91 6.02 -9.22 9.67
C ASP A 91 4.77 -8.33 9.81
N LEU A 92 3.89 -8.30 8.81
CA LEU A 92 2.66 -7.51 8.85
C LEU A 92 1.66 -8.16 9.83
N GLU A 93 1.46 -7.54 10.99
CA GLU A 93 0.54 -8.00 12.04
C GLU A 93 -0.94 -7.72 11.70
N LEU A 94 -1.42 -8.24 10.58
CA LEU A 94 -2.82 -8.13 10.14
C LEU A 94 -3.34 -9.50 9.70
N GLU A 95 -4.61 -9.83 9.99
CA GLU A 95 -5.14 -11.11 9.55
C GLU A 95 -5.20 -11.17 8.02
N GLU A 96 -4.85 -12.31 7.42
CA GLU A 96 -4.82 -12.47 5.97
C GLU A 96 -6.18 -12.17 5.31
N ILE A 97 -7.26 -12.33 6.07
CA ILE A 97 -8.60 -11.97 5.62
C ILE A 97 -8.82 -10.46 5.54
N GLU A 98 -8.26 -9.70 6.46
CA GLU A 98 -8.28 -8.23 6.42
C GLU A 98 -7.42 -7.73 5.27
N ILE A 99 -6.24 -8.33 5.05
CA ILE A 99 -5.38 -8.05 3.90
C ILE A 99 -6.14 -8.27 2.58
N TRP A 100 -6.83 -9.41 2.45
CA TRP A 100 -7.67 -9.70 1.28
C TRP A 100 -8.75 -8.64 1.07
N ASN A 101 -9.49 -8.28 2.13
CA ASN A 101 -10.52 -7.26 2.05
C ASN A 101 -9.95 -5.90 1.62
N CYS A 102 -8.78 -5.53 2.13
CA CYS A 102 -8.08 -4.31 1.77
C CYS A 102 -7.62 -4.31 0.30
N LEU A 103 -7.08 -5.42 -0.20
CA LEU A 103 -6.70 -5.56 -1.61
C LEU A 103 -7.92 -5.37 -2.53
N ILE A 104 -9.07 -5.96 -2.17
CA ILE A 104 -10.32 -5.77 -2.94
C ILE A 104 -10.77 -4.31 -2.89
N LYS A 105 -10.84 -3.69 -1.69
CA LYS A 105 -11.20 -2.26 -1.56
C LYS A 105 -10.28 -1.35 -2.35
N TRP A 106 -8.97 -1.58 -2.27
CA TRP A 106 -7.96 -0.84 -3.03
C TRP A 106 -8.17 -1.03 -4.54
N GLY A 107 -8.34 -2.27 -5.01
CA GLY A 107 -8.59 -2.54 -6.42
C GLY A 107 -9.86 -1.87 -6.94
N ILE A 108 -10.91 -1.83 -6.12
CA ILE A 108 -12.17 -1.14 -6.44
C ILE A 108 -12.00 0.37 -6.49
N SER A 109 -11.18 0.95 -5.62
CA SER A 109 -10.87 2.38 -5.67
C SER A 109 -10.12 2.81 -6.94
N LYS A 110 -9.52 1.86 -7.67
CA LYS A 110 -8.91 2.11 -8.98
C LYS A 110 -9.89 1.95 -10.15
N LEU A 111 -11.06 1.37 -9.91
CA LEU A 111 -12.17 1.39 -10.86
C LEU A 111 -12.81 2.78 -10.78
N ASP A 112 -13.11 3.36 -11.94
CA ASP A 112 -13.75 4.66 -12.20
C ASP A 112 -14.32 5.40 -10.97
N GLU A 113 -14.06 6.71 -10.85
CA GLU A 113 -14.50 7.58 -9.75
C GLU A 113 -16.00 7.43 -9.38
N ASN A 114 -16.86 7.05 -10.33
CA ASN A 114 -18.29 6.81 -10.08
C ASN A 114 -18.58 5.55 -9.23
N ILE A 115 -17.64 4.61 -9.12
CA ILE A 115 -17.74 3.33 -8.38
C ILE A 115 -16.98 3.38 -7.06
N ALA A 116 -16.27 4.48 -6.79
CA ALA A 116 -15.36 4.65 -5.65
C ALA A 116 -15.98 4.35 -4.27
N ASN A 117 -17.31 4.35 -4.16
CA ASN A 117 -18.01 3.88 -2.96
C ASN A 117 -18.37 2.39 -3.09
N TRP A 118 -17.46 1.54 -2.60
CA TRP A 118 -17.70 0.10 -2.50
C TRP A 118 -18.91 -0.21 -1.61
N SER A 119 -19.94 -0.83 -2.18
CA SER A 119 -21.06 -1.41 -1.43
C SER A 119 -21.61 -2.66 -2.13
N ASP A 120 -22.28 -3.52 -1.37
CA ASP A 120 -22.98 -4.70 -1.88
C ASP A 120 -24.07 -4.34 -2.90
N GLU A 121 -24.57 -3.10 -2.89
CA GLU A 121 -25.57 -2.63 -3.85
C GLU A 121 -24.91 -2.31 -5.20
N ASN A 122 -23.76 -1.63 -5.19
CA ASN A 122 -23.01 -1.32 -6.41
C ASN A 122 -22.54 -2.59 -7.12
N ILE A 123 -22.10 -3.62 -6.39
CA ILE A 123 -21.64 -4.89 -6.99
C ILE A 123 -22.74 -5.57 -7.81
N LYS A 124 -24.02 -5.42 -7.45
CA LYS A 124 -25.14 -6.01 -8.22
C LYS A 124 -25.28 -5.39 -9.61
N GLU A 125 -24.78 -4.18 -9.80
CA GLU A 125 -24.83 -3.42 -11.05
C GLU A 125 -23.56 -3.60 -11.90
N TRP A 126 -22.57 -4.33 -11.40
CA TRP A 126 -21.33 -4.57 -12.13
C TRP A 126 -21.56 -5.43 -13.37
N SER A 127 -21.13 -4.90 -14.52
CA SER A 127 -20.93 -5.68 -15.74
C SER A 127 -19.69 -6.59 -15.64
N GLU A 128 -19.58 -7.53 -16.56
CA GLU A 128 -18.39 -8.39 -16.70
C GLU A 128 -17.09 -7.59 -16.87
N ASP A 129 -17.15 -6.45 -17.55
CA ASP A 129 -15.99 -5.56 -17.73
C ASP A 129 -15.48 -4.98 -16.41
N HIS A 130 -16.37 -4.67 -15.45
CA HIS A 130 -15.96 -4.21 -14.12
C HIS A 130 -15.19 -5.30 -13.36
N PHE A 131 -15.68 -6.55 -13.41
CA PHE A 131 -14.99 -7.69 -12.80
C PHE A 131 -13.65 -7.98 -13.48
N ASN A 132 -13.59 -7.90 -14.81
CA ASN A 132 -12.34 -8.08 -15.56
C ASN A 132 -11.32 -7.00 -15.22
N THR A 133 -11.75 -5.73 -15.14
CA THR A 133 -10.88 -4.61 -14.78
C THR A 133 -10.37 -4.75 -13.34
N LEU A 134 -11.24 -5.13 -12.39
CA LEU A 134 -10.81 -5.39 -11.01
C LEU A 134 -9.76 -6.51 -10.99
N LYS A 135 -10.05 -7.61 -11.67
CA LYS A 135 -9.16 -8.76 -11.75
C LYS A 135 -7.79 -8.34 -12.29
N GLU A 136 -7.74 -7.63 -13.41
CA GLU A 136 -6.50 -7.13 -14.01
C GLU A 136 -5.75 -6.18 -13.06
N THR A 137 -6.47 -5.33 -12.31
CA THR A 137 -5.89 -4.39 -11.35
C THR A 137 -5.17 -5.10 -10.20
N ILE A 138 -5.75 -6.18 -9.67
CA ILE A 138 -5.20 -6.87 -8.49
C ILE A 138 -4.40 -8.13 -8.84
N ILE A 139 -4.31 -8.52 -10.12
CA ILE A 139 -3.82 -9.83 -10.53
C ILE A 139 -2.39 -10.13 -10.04
N ASN A 140 -1.55 -9.10 -9.96
CA ASN A 140 -0.17 -9.26 -9.52
C ASN A 140 -0.02 -9.32 -8.00
N CYS A 141 -1.04 -8.89 -7.26
CA CYS A 141 -1.08 -8.94 -5.80
C CYS A 141 -1.71 -10.23 -5.29
N ILE A 142 -2.60 -10.86 -6.08
CA ILE A 142 -3.26 -12.14 -5.74
C ILE A 142 -2.27 -13.23 -5.30
N PRO A 143 -1.13 -13.48 -5.99
CA PRO A 143 -0.19 -14.53 -5.59
C PRO A 143 0.50 -14.27 -4.24
N LEU A 144 0.48 -13.04 -3.76
CA LEU A 144 1.09 -12.64 -2.48
C LEU A 144 0.16 -12.91 -1.29
N ILE A 145 -1.12 -13.17 -1.54
CA ILE A 145 -2.09 -13.51 -0.49
C ILE A 145 -1.90 -14.95 -0.04
N ARG A 146 -1.71 -15.13 1.27
CA ARG A 146 -1.50 -16.43 1.91
C ARG A 146 -2.82 -17.13 2.21
N TYR A 147 -3.57 -17.52 1.16
CA TYR A 147 -4.91 -18.13 1.26
C TYR A 147 -5.09 -19.24 2.31
N TYR A 148 -4.02 -19.96 2.69
CA TYR A 148 -4.04 -20.95 3.77
C TYR A 148 -4.49 -20.37 5.13
N TYR A 149 -4.17 -19.10 5.41
CA TYR A 149 -4.55 -18.39 6.62
C TYR A 149 -5.95 -17.76 6.56
N ILE A 150 -6.62 -17.81 5.40
CA ILE A 150 -7.99 -17.33 5.27
C ILE A 150 -8.96 -18.42 5.75
N PRO A 151 -9.91 -18.10 6.66
CA PRO A 151 -10.86 -19.09 7.15
C PRO A 151 -11.70 -19.71 6.03
N LYS A 152 -11.78 -21.05 6.00
CA LYS A 152 -12.49 -21.80 4.93
C LYS A 152 -13.96 -21.40 4.76
N TYR A 153 -14.65 -21.02 5.84
CA TYR A 153 -16.05 -20.59 5.77
C TYR A 153 -16.21 -19.29 4.97
N TYR A 154 -15.20 -18.41 5.01
CA TYR A 154 -15.22 -17.15 4.30
C TYR A 154 -15.12 -17.39 2.79
N ILE A 155 -14.16 -18.23 2.36
CA ILE A 155 -14.00 -18.60 0.95
C ILE A 155 -15.28 -19.24 0.40
N LYS A 156 -15.92 -20.12 1.17
CA LYS A 156 -17.19 -20.76 0.79
C LYS A 156 -18.35 -19.78 0.62
N ASN A 157 -18.35 -18.66 1.33
CA ASN A 157 -19.40 -17.66 1.24
C ASN A 157 -19.20 -16.68 0.07
N GLN A 158 -17.99 -16.61 -0.51
CA GLN A 158 -17.69 -15.76 -1.66
C GLN A 158 -17.82 -16.46 -3.02
N ILE A 159 -17.71 -17.79 -3.05
CA ILE A 159 -17.94 -18.59 -4.26
C ILE A 159 -19.43 -18.93 -4.32
N LYS A 160 -20.19 -18.17 -5.12
CA LYS A 160 -21.55 -18.52 -5.52
C LYS A 160 -21.56 -19.53 -6.66
#